data_AF-A0A9D0LYZ0-F1
#
_entry.id   AF-A0A9D0LYZ0-F1
#
_cell.length_a   1.000
_cell.length_b   1.000
_cell.length_c   1.000
_cell.angle_alpha   90.00
_cell.angle_beta   90.00
_cell.angle_gamma   90.00
#
_symmetry.space_group_name_H-M   'P 1'
#
loop_
_entity.id
_entity.type
_entity.pdbx_description
1 polymer ?
#
loop_
_entity_poly.entity_id
_entity_poly.type
_entity_poly.pdbx_seq_one_letter_code
_entity_poly.pdbx_strand_id
1 'polypeptide(L)'
;MATDMNDYFNKKKGNSGGSGGGFTPPKPPKMDLNLGKGKSALIFFAIAIVVFLLLAKPFVIITEGERGILATNGKYEPNALLPGLHFIIPVIQKVYLVDTKVRIINYANK
;
A
#
# COMPACT_ATOMS: atom_id res chain seq x y z
N MET A 1 57.07 -12.88 33.50
CA MET A 1 56.33 -12.25 32.39
C MET A 1 54.99 -12.95 32.28
N ALA A 2 53.88 -12.23 32.33
CA ALA A 2 52.55 -12.84 32.25
C ALA A 2 52.26 -13.22 30.79
N THR A 3 51.98 -14.50 30.55
CA THR A 3 51.58 -14.97 29.21
C THR A 3 50.17 -14.46 28.94
N ASP A 4 50.04 -13.61 27.91
CA ASP A 4 48.80 -12.96 27.51
C ASP A 4 47.78 -14.00 27.03
N MET A 5 46.64 -14.10 27.72
CA MET A 5 45.51 -14.95 27.34
C MET A 5 45.03 -14.65 25.90
N ASN A 6 45.31 -13.46 25.37
CA ASN A 6 44.91 -13.04 24.04
C ASN A 6 45.57 -13.88 22.91
N ASP A 7 46.77 -14.42 23.16
CA ASP A 7 47.49 -15.27 22.19
C ASP A 7 46.88 -16.67 22.06
N TYR A 8 46.30 -17.21 23.14
CA TYR A 8 45.63 -18.51 23.12
C TYR A 8 44.36 -18.49 22.25
N PHE A 9 43.64 -17.38 22.24
CA PHE A 9 42.44 -17.22 21.42
C PHE A 9 42.79 -16.99 19.94
N ASN A 10 43.82 -16.20 19.64
CA ASN A 10 44.25 -15.98 18.26
C ASN A 10 44.88 -17.23 17.62
N LYS A 11 45.62 -18.03 18.40
CA LYS A 11 46.22 -19.29 17.90
C LYS A 11 45.18 -20.35 17.53
N LYS A 12 44.00 -20.35 18.18
CA LYS A 12 42.89 -21.26 17.85
C LYS A 12 42.09 -20.82 16.62
N LYS A 13 42.14 -19.54 16.25
CA LYS A 13 41.46 -19.01 15.05
C LYS A 13 42.30 -19.15 13.77
N GLY A 14 43.62 -19.31 13.90
CA GLY A 14 44.56 -19.32 12.78
C GLY A 14 45.04 -20.68 12.28
N ASN A 15 44.69 -21.80 12.92
CA ASN A 15 45.17 -23.12 12.49
C ASN A 15 44.11 -24.22 12.67
N SER A 16 43.36 -24.47 11.60
CA SER A 16 42.42 -25.58 11.50
C SER A 16 42.55 -26.24 10.13
N GLY A 17 43.76 -26.69 9.79
CA GLY A 17 43.95 -27.81 8.87
C GLY A 17 43.62 -29.09 9.63
N GLY A 18 42.44 -29.65 9.41
CA GLY A 18 41.98 -30.84 10.12
C GLY A 18 40.73 -31.43 9.48
N SER A 19 40.93 -32.46 8.67
CA SER A 19 39.91 -33.38 8.19
C SER A 19 39.15 -33.98 9.39
N GLY A 20 37.83 -33.80 9.43
CA GLY A 20 36.97 -34.35 10.46
C GLY A 20 35.51 -34.07 10.12
N GLY A 21 34.77 -35.13 9.80
CA GLY A 21 33.35 -35.06 9.42
C GLY A 21 32.53 -34.36 10.49
N GLY A 22 31.91 -33.24 10.12
CA GLY A 22 31.06 -32.44 10.99
C GLY A 22 29.74 -32.14 10.29
N PHE A 23 28.64 -32.52 10.95
CA PHE A 23 27.29 -32.14 10.57
C PHE A 23 27.20 -30.62 10.42
N THR A 24 26.94 -30.16 9.20
CA THR A 24 26.64 -28.76 8.92
C THR A 24 25.14 -28.55 9.13
N PRO A 25 24.71 -27.83 10.19
CA PRO A 25 23.30 -27.50 10.31
C PRO A 25 22.88 -26.68 9.09
N PRO A 26 21.68 -26.94 8.52
CA PRO A 26 21.20 -26.20 7.36
C PRO A 26 21.14 -24.72 7.72
N LYS A 27 21.87 -23.90 6.96
CA LYS A 27 21.84 -22.45 7.12
C LYS A 27 20.39 -22.00 6.95
N PRO A 28 19.84 -21.19 7.88
CA PRO A 28 18.51 -20.64 7.68
C PRO A 28 18.49 -19.88 6.35
N PRO A 29 17.39 -19.96 5.59
CA PRO A 29 17.28 -19.28 4.31
C PRO A 29 17.52 -17.79 4.53
N LYS A 30 18.58 -17.27 3.92
CA LYS A 30 18.82 -15.83 3.90
C LYS A 30 17.76 -15.23 2.98
N MET A 31 16.71 -14.64 3.55
CA MET A 31 15.86 -13.72 2.81
C MET A 31 16.66 -12.44 2.57
N ASP A 32 17.60 -12.53 1.63
CA ASP A 32 18.35 -11.40 1.13
C ASP A 32 17.37 -10.57 0.28
N LEU A 33 16.68 -9.64 0.94
CA LEU A 33 16.02 -8.50 0.30
C LEU A 33 17.13 -7.64 -0.33
N ASN A 34 17.71 -8.15 -1.42
CA ASN A 34 18.73 -7.48 -2.22
C ASN A 34 18.08 -6.30 -2.94
N LEU A 35 17.83 -5.26 -2.15
CA LEU A 35 17.21 -4.02 -2.52
C LEU A 35 18.26 -3.12 -3.18
N GLY A 36 18.90 -3.62 -4.24
CA GLY A 36 19.89 -2.88 -5.02
C GLY A 36 19.32 -1.52 -5.40
N LYS A 37 20.14 -0.46 -5.29
CA LYS A 37 19.77 0.96 -5.33
C LYS A 37 18.73 1.39 -6.40
N GLY A 38 18.67 0.67 -7.54
CA GLY A 38 17.66 0.88 -8.59
C GLY A 38 16.33 0.12 -8.39
N LYS A 39 16.36 -1.10 -7.84
CA LYS A 39 15.16 -1.88 -7.51
C LYS A 39 14.47 -1.34 -6.25
N SER A 40 15.23 -0.78 -5.29
CA SER A 40 14.68 -0.05 -4.15
C SER A 40 13.78 1.08 -4.61
N ALA A 41 14.28 1.93 -5.52
CA ALA A 41 13.55 3.10 -5.97
C ALA A 41 12.20 2.73 -6.62
N LEU A 42 12.18 1.68 -7.45
CA LEU A 42 10.94 1.17 -8.05
C LEU A 42 9.96 0.62 -7.01
N ILE A 43 10.46 -0.08 -6.00
CA ILE A 43 9.63 -0.61 -4.90
C ILE A 43 9.05 0.53 -4.06
N PHE A 44 9.86 1.52 -3.68
CA PHE A 44 9.39 2.70 -2.96
C PHE A 44 8.38 3.51 -3.79
N PHE A 45 8.61 3.64 -5.10
CA PHE A 45 7.68 4.31 -6.01
C PHE A 45 6.33 3.58 -6.14
N ALA A 46 6.35 2.25 -6.26
CA ALA A 46 5.14 1.44 -6.28
C ALA A 46 4.35 1.58 -4.97
N ILE A 47 5.03 1.55 -3.82
CA ILE A 47 4.41 1.76 -2.51
C ILE A 47 3.79 3.17 -2.44
N ALA A 48 4.49 4.19 -2.91
CA ALA A 48 3.99 5.57 -2.93
C ALA A 48 2.70 5.71 -3.76
N ILE A 49 2.62 5.04 -4.92
CA ILE A 49 1.39 5.01 -5.75
C ILE A 49 0.23 4.33 -5.01
N VAL A 50 0.50 3.20 -4.34
CA VAL A 50 -0.54 2.49 -3.59
C VAL A 50 -1.06 3.37 -2.44
N VAL A 51 -0.17 4.01 -1.68
CA VAL A 51 -0.55 4.95 -0.62
C VAL A 51 -1.34 6.12 -1.18
N PHE A 52 -0.91 6.68 -2.33
CA PHE A 52 -1.64 7.74 -3.01
C PHE A 52 -3.06 7.31 -3.39
N LEU A 53 -3.23 6.12 -3.99
CA LEU A 53 -4.55 5.59 -4.33
C LEU A 53 -5.44 5.37 -3.10
N LEU A 54 -4.88 4.93 -1.98
CA LEU A 54 -5.65 4.77 -0.75
C LEU A 54 -6.14 6.12 -0.19
N LEU A 55 -5.29 7.16 -0.22
CA LEU A 55 -5.64 8.51 0.24
C LEU A 55 -6.64 9.18 -0.71
N ALA A 56 -6.48 8.96 -2.00
CA ALA A 56 -7.25 9.61 -3.05
C ALA A 56 -8.68 9.07 -3.20
N LYS A 57 -9.01 7.92 -2.57
CA LYS A 57 -10.34 7.27 -2.59
C LYS A 57 -10.94 7.20 -4.00
N PRO A 58 -10.39 6.36 -4.91
CA PRO A 58 -10.76 6.30 -6.33
C PRO A 58 -12.11 5.62 -6.58
N PHE A 59 -12.95 5.45 -5.56
CA PHE A 59 -14.24 4.80 -5.69
C PHE A 59 -15.29 5.58 -4.92
N VAL A 60 -16.49 5.62 -5.49
CA VAL A 60 -17.68 6.24 -4.89
C VAL A 60 -18.78 5.19 -4.90
N ILE A 61 -19.47 5.07 -3.77
CA ILE A 61 -20.61 4.18 -3.61
C ILE A 61 -21.86 5.06 -3.62
N ILE A 62 -22.74 4.83 -4.60
CA ILE A 62 -24.02 5.54 -4.72
C ILE A 62 -25.10 4.62 -4.17
N THR A 63 -25.86 5.11 -3.20
CA THR A 63 -26.93 4.32 -2.59
C THR A 63 -28.23 4.37 -3.41
N GLU A 64 -29.08 3.37 -3.22
CA GLU A 64 -30.42 3.38 -3.81
C GLU A 64 -31.22 4.60 -3.33
N GLY A 65 -31.86 5.28 -4.29
CA GLY A 65 -32.54 6.55 -4.08
C GLY A 65 -31.63 7.78 -4.12
N GLU A 66 -30.33 7.63 -4.39
CA GLU A 66 -29.43 8.74 -4.76
C GLU A 66 -29.01 8.61 -6.23
N ARG A 67 -28.64 9.74 -6.84
CA ARG A 67 -28.04 9.81 -8.18
C ARG A 67 -26.72 10.54 -8.09
N GLY A 68 -25.69 10.00 -8.74
CA GLY A 68 -24.38 10.65 -8.83
C GLY A 68 -24.29 11.52 -10.07
N ILE A 69 -24.02 12.81 -9.93
CA ILE A 69 -23.70 13.70 -11.06
C ILE A 69 -22.18 13.74 -11.19
N LEU A 70 -21.66 13.21 -12.30
CA LEU A 70 -20.23 13.22 -12.59
C LEU A 70 -19.83 14.53 -13.27
N ALA A 71 -18.83 15.20 -12.72
CA ALA A 71 -18.18 16.36 -13.29
C ALA A 71 -16.71 16.04 -13.59
N THR A 72 -16.31 16.15 -14.86
CA THR A 72 -14.92 15.95 -15.30
C THR A 72 -14.37 17.29 -15.76
N ASN A 73 -13.44 17.89 -15.00
CA ASN A 73 -12.81 19.18 -15.33
C ASN A 73 -13.82 20.32 -15.67
N GLY A 74 -14.96 20.36 -14.97
CA GLY A 74 -15.98 21.38 -15.16
C GLY A 74 -17.06 21.04 -16.19
N LYS A 75 -16.93 19.94 -16.94
CA LYS A 75 -18.00 19.41 -17.79
C LYS A 75 -18.85 18.42 -16.99
N TYR A 76 -20.16 18.62 -16.98
CA TYR A 76 -21.11 17.68 -16.41
C TYR A 76 -21.48 16.60 -17.43
N GLU A 77 -21.51 15.35 -16.98
CA GLU A 77 -21.98 14.23 -17.79
C GLU A 77 -23.51 14.30 -17.91
N PRO A 78 -24.10 14.15 -19.11
CA PRO A 78 -25.55 14.23 -19.30
C PRO A 78 -26.32 13.12 -18.60
N ASN A 79 -25.68 11.96 -18.42
CA ASN A 79 -26.29 10.82 -17.73
C ASN A 79 -25.85 10.79 -16.27
N ALA A 80 -26.83 10.78 -15.36
CA ALA A 80 -26.56 10.57 -13.95
C ALA A 80 -26.14 9.11 -13.69
N LEU A 81 -25.14 8.93 -12.83
CA LEU A 81 -24.69 7.63 -12.38
C LEU A 81 -25.79 6.97 -11.55
N LEU A 82 -26.10 5.73 -11.93
CA LEU A 82 -27.03 4.85 -11.23
C LEU A 82 -26.43 4.39 -9.89
N PRO A 83 -27.28 3.91 -8.96
CA PRO A 83 -26.81 3.25 -7.73
C PRO A 83 -25.80 2.14 -8.03
N GLY A 84 -24.77 2.03 -7.19
CA GLY A 84 -23.68 1.07 -7.38
C GLY A 84 -22.29 1.60 -7.03
N LEU A 85 -21.29 0.76 -7.24
CA LEU A 85 -19.88 1.08 -7.06
C LEU A 85 -19.32 1.66 -8.37
N HIS A 86 -18.86 2.90 -8.34
CA HIS A 86 -18.25 3.57 -9.48
C HIS A 86 -16.79 3.91 -9.17
N PHE A 87 -15.88 3.49 -10.04
CA PHE A 87 -14.49 3.90 -9.99
C PHE A 87 -14.32 5.21 -10.73
N ILE A 88 -13.67 6.17 -10.07
CA ILE A 88 -13.42 7.50 -10.62
C ILE A 88 -11.94 7.80 -10.56
N ILE A 89 -11.48 8.66 -11.47
CA ILE A 89 -10.11 9.17 -11.42
C ILE A 89 -10.07 10.26 -10.36
N PRO A 90 -9.43 10.02 -9.20
CA PRO A 90 -9.35 11.05 -8.18
C PRO A 90 -8.54 12.23 -8.73
N VAL A 91 -8.83 13.45 -8.26
CA VAL A 91 -8.30 14.75 -8.74
C VAL A 91 -9.06 15.36 -9.92
N ILE A 92 -9.34 14.61 -10.98
CA ILE A 92 -9.95 15.13 -12.22
C ILE A 92 -11.48 15.07 -12.16
N GLN A 93 -12.01 13.99 -11.59
CA GLN A 93 -13.44 13.69 -11.56
C GLN A 93 -14.01 13.96 -10.18
N LYS A 94 -15.17 14.62 -10.12
CA LYS A 94 -15.96 14.85 -8.91
C LYS A 94 -17.36 14.28 -9.09
N VAL A 95 -17.85 13.57 -8.08
CA VAL A 95 -19.21 13.03 -8.06
C VAL A 95 -20.01 13.80 -7.02
N TYR A 96 -21.11 14.41 -7.45
CA TYR A 96 -22.08 15.04 -6.56
C TYR A 96 -23.24 14.08 -6.32
N LEU A 97 -23.46 13.69 -5.06
CA LEU A 97 -24.57 12.83 -4.67
C LEU A 97 -25.81 13.68 -4.44
N VAL A 98 -26.89 13.37 -5.18
CA VAL A 98 -28.18 14.06 -5.05
C VAL A 98 -29.24 13.05 -4.66
N ASP A 99 -30.01 13.38 -3.62
CA ASP A 99 -31.13 12.54 -3.17
C ASP A 99 -32.30 12.64 -4.17
N THR A 100 -32.81 11.49 -4.58
CA THR A 100 -33.97 11.34 -5.46
C THR A 100 -35.18 10.72 -4.75
N LYS A 101 -35.09 10.49 -3.44
CA LYS A 101 -36.19 9.98 -2.61
C LYS A 101 -37.28 11.04 -2.47
N VAL A 102 -38.54 10.59 -2.58
CA VAL A 102 -39.70 11.44 -2.35
C VAL A 102 -39.85 11.69 -0.85
N ARG A 103 -40.02 12.95 -0.46
CA ARG A 103 -40.25 13.36 0.93
C ARG A 103 -41.59 14.07 1.06
N ILE A 104 -42.39 13.67 2.05
CA ILE A 104 -43.65 14.35 2.38
C ILE A 104 -43.33 15.48 3.36
N ILE A 105 -43.75 16.70 3.02
CA ILE A 105 -43.60 17.87 3.88
C ILE A 105 -44.99 18.29 4.33
N ASN A 106 -45.26 18.16 5.63
CA ASN A 106 -46.50 18.62 6.24
C ASN A 106 -46.33 20.06 6.70
N TYR A 107 -47.13 20.97 6.12
CA TYR A 107 -47.18 22.36 6.54
C TYR A 107 -48.31 22.53 7.55
N ALA A 108 -48.01 23.09 8.72
CA ALA A 108 -49.03 23.59 9.62
C ALA A 108 -49.49 24.96 9.09
N ASN A 109 -50.77 25.08 8.74
CA ASN A 109 -51.35 26.36 8.37
C ASN A 109 -51.53 27.21 9.64
N LYS A 110 -51.10 28.48 9.60
CA LYS A 110 -51.25 29.42 10.72
C LYS A 110 -52.63 30.04 10.73
#